data_AF-A0A7K1BBV7-F1
#
_entry.id   AF-A0A7K1BBV7-F1
#
_cell.length_a   1.000
_cell.length_b   1.000
_cell.length_c   1.000
_cell.angle_alpha   90.00
_cell.angle_beta   90.00
_cell.angle_gamma   90.00
#
_symmetry.space_group_name_H-M   'P 1'
#
loop_
_entity.id
_entity.type
_entity.pdbx_description
1 polymer ?
#
loop_
_entity_poly.entity_id
_entity_poly.type
_entity_poly.pdbx_seq_one_letter_code
_entity_poly.pdbx_strand_id
1 'polypeptide(L)' 'VRDRLRSDHAFVRWEDSDDRTIICETVHRSKGLEFDYVVLAAVNNDMSDALLYVGVSRAIAGLTVIGPRALAERLGLDLR' A
#
# COMPACT_ATOMS: atom_id res chain seq x y z
N VAL A 1 -1.41 11.95 5.19
CA VAL A 1 -2.25 10.73 5.26
C VAL A 1 -1.57 9.62 6.06
N ARG A 2 -0.41 9.10 5.65
CA ARG A 2 0.34 8.06 6.40
C ARG A 2 0.48 8.37 7.90
N ASP A 3 1.01 9.53 8.24
CA ASP A 3 1.30 9.85 9.65
C ASP A 3 0.04 9.91 10.52
N ARG A 4 -1.09 10.37 9.94
CA ARG A 4 -2.40 10.31 10.58
C ARG A 4 -2.84 8.86 10.81
N LEU A 5 -2.80 8.02 9.76
CA LEU A 5 -3.17 6.60 9.88
C LEU A 5 -2.34 5.87 10.94
N ARG A 6 -1.05 6.19 11.04
CA ARG A 6 -0.17 5.64 12.07
C ARG A 6 -0.57 6.05 13.47
N SER A 7 -0.84 7.34 13.67
CA SER A 7 -1.30 7.87 14.95
C SER A 7 -2.63 7.25 15.39
N ASP A 8 -3.56 7.08 14.45
CA ASP A 8 -4.95 6.70 14.76
C ASP A 8 -5.15 5.18 14.90
N HIS A 9 -4.26 4.36 14.32
CA HIS A 9 -4.44 2.91 14.20
C HIS A 9 -3.25 2.07 14.69
N ALA A 10 -2.35 2.66 15.47
CA ALA A 10 -1.16 1.98 16.00
C ALA A 10 -0.27 1.33 14.93
N PHE A 11 -0.26 1.88 13.71
CA PHE A 11 0.66 1.42 12.67
C PHE A 11 2.07 2.00 12.88
N VAL A 12 3.09 1.22 12.52
CA VAL A 12 4.48 1.53 12.82
C VAL A 12 5.32 1.83 11.58
N ARG A 13 6.53 2.37 11.79
CA ARG A 13 7.58 2.38 10.75
C ARG A 13 8.07 0.98 10.52
N TRP A 14 8.68 0.77 9.36
CA TRP A 14 9.50 -0.40 9.13
C TRP A 14 10.57 -0.59 10.22
N GLU A 15 11.26 0.48 10.61
CA GLU A 15 12.34 0.40 11.60
C GLU A 15 11.86 0.03 13.01
N ASP A 16 10.58 0.25 13.30
CA ASP A 16 9.97 -0.01 14.61
C ASP A 16 9.13 -1.31 14.60
N SER A 17 9.21 -2.11 13.53
CA SER A 17 8.33 -3.26 13.33
C SER A 17 8.82 -4.55 13.99
N ASP A 18 7.87 -5.35 14.45
CA ASP A 18 8.01 -6.75 14.82
C ASP A 18 6.88 -7.60 14.22
N ASP A 19 6.91 -8.92 14.45
CA ASP A 19 5.96 -9.92 13.90
C ASP A 19 4.49 -9.68 14.29
N ARG A 20 4.20 -8.77 15.23
CA ARG A 20 2.86 -8.45 15.73
C ARG A 20 2.37 -7.07 15.28
N THR A 21 3.20 -6.35 14.53
CA THR A 21 2.90 -4.98 14.11
C THR A 21 2.38 -4.90 12.68
N ILE A 22 1.66 -3.81 12.38
CA ILE A 22 1.26 -3.46 11.01
C ILE A 22 2.08 -2.25 10.59
N ILE A 23 2.88 -2.41 9.54
CA ILE A 23 3.70 -1.34 8.98
C ILE A 23 2.85 -0.45 8.09
N CYS A 24 2.96 0.87 8.26
CA CYS A 24 2.31 1.84 7.38
C CYS A 24 3.35 2.82 6.84
N GLU A 25 3.72 2.65 5.57
CA GLU A 25 4.68 3.50 4.88
C GLU A 25 4.15 4.07 3.57
N THR A 26 4.82 5.11 3.08
CA THR A 26 4.59 5.57 1.70
C THR A 26 5.25 4.61 0.72
N VAL A 27 4.72 4.50 -0.50
CA VAL A 27 5.28 3.64 -1.57
C VAL A 27 6.78 3.89 -1.86
N HIS A 28 7.25 5.13 -1.68
CA HIS A 28 8.66 5.50 -1.84
C HIS A 28 9.59 4.83 -0.82
N ARG A 29 9.07 4.50 0.37
CA ARG A 29 9.81 3.87 1.46
C ARG A 29 9.67 2.35 1.50
N SER A 30 8.72 1.78 0.76
CA SER A 30 8.48 0.34 0.72
C SER A 30 9.27 -0.38 -0.39
N LYS A 31 10.08 0.34 -1.18
CA LYS A 31 10.87 -0.27 -2.26
C LYS A 31 11.84 -1.30 -1.67
N GLY A 32 11.80 -2.52 -2.19
CA GLY A 32 12.65 -3.63 -1.74
C GLY A 32 12.13 -4.36 -0.50
N LEU A 33 10.99 -3.97 0.06
CA LEU A 33 10.30 -4.70 1.12
C LEU A 33 9.18 -5.55 0.52
N GLU A 34 8.92 -6.74 1.06
CA GLU A 34 7.83 -7.60 0.61
C GLU A 34 7.08 -8.15 1.82
N PHE A 35 5.77 -8.31 1.68
CA PHE A 35 4.88 -8.76 2.74
C PHE A 35 3.84 -9.73 2.16
N ASP A 36 3.42 -10.70 2.97
CA ASP A 36 2.38 -11.65 2.56
C ASP A 36 1.11 -10.93 2.12
N TYR A 37 0.70 -9.91 2.88
CA TYR A 37 -0.49 -9.12 2.60
C TYR A 37 -0.18 -7.62 2.60
N VAL A 38 -0.64 -6.91 1.57
CA VAL A 38 -0.47 -5.46 1.44
C VAL A 38 -1.79 -4.78 1.16
N VAL A 39 -2.05 -3.68 1.88
CA VAL A 39 -3.13 -2.75 1.58
C VAL A 39 -2.54 -1.51 0.92
N LEU A 40 -2.76 -1.35 -0.39
CA LEU A 40 -2.37 -0.16 -1.12
C LEU A 40 -3.51 0.87 -1.04
N ALA A 41 -3.35 1.87 -0.17
CA ALA A 41 -4.30 2.97 -0.02
C ALA A 41 -3.86 4.22 -0.78
N ALA A 42 -4.65 4.63 -1.77
CA ALA A 42 -4.41 5.82 -2.59
C ALA A 42 -5.64 6.73 -2.55
N VAL A 43 -5.44 7.97 -2.07
CA VAL A 43 -6.51 8.97 -1.93
C VAL A 43 -6.93 9.61 -3.27
N ASN A 44 -6.07 9.55 -4.27
CA ASN A 44 -6.25 10.10 -5.62
C ASN A 44 -5.62 9.17 -6.67
N ASN A 45 -5.76 9.51 -7.95
CA ASN A 45 -5.23 8.72 -9.08
C ASN A 45 -3.93 9.30 -9.65
N ASP A 46 -3.22 10.13 -8.88
CA ASP A 46 -2.07 10.91 -9.38
C ASP A 46 -0.75 10.12 -9.34
N MET A 47 -0.78 8.89 -8.82
CA MET A 47 0.38 8.01 -8.77
C MET A 47 0.77 7.56 -10.19
N SER A 48 2.05 7.65 -10.55
CA SER A 48 2.55 7.13 -11.83
C SER A 48 2.45 5.60 -11.90
N ASP A 49 2.41 5.02 -13.11
CA ASP A 49 2.37 3.56 -13.27
C ASP A 49 3.60 2.87 -12.65
N ALA A 50 4.77 3.52 -12.68
CA ALA A 50 5.98 3.01 -12.05
C ALA A 50 5.83 2.92 -10.51
N LEU A 51 5.27 3.95 -9.87
CA LEU A 51 5.01 3.93 -8.43
C LEU A 51 3.89 2.96 -8.09
N LEU A 52 2.86 2.87 -8.93
CA LEU A 52 1.77 1.91 -8.78
C LEU A 52 2.33 0.49 -8.79
N TYR A 53 3.15 0.14 -9.79
CA TYR A 53 3.84 -1.14 -9.89
C TYR A 53 4.72 -1.44 -8.66
N VAL A 54 5.49 -0.45 -8.18
CA VAL A 54 6.27 -0.62 -6.94
C VAL A 54 5.36 -0.96 -5.77
N GLY A 55 4.23 -0.28 -5.61
CA GLY A 55 3.26 -0.53 -4.53
C GLY A 55 2.59 -1.89 -4.61
N VAL A 56 2.07 -2.28 -5.79
CA VAL A 56 1.37 -3.56 -5.94
C VAL A 56 2.31 -4.77 -5.87
N SER A 57 3.56 -4.63 -6.32
CA SER A 57 4.54 -5.72 -6.28
C SER A 57 5.10 -6.03 -4.89
N ARG A 58 4.65 -5.34 -3.82
CA ARG A 58 5.08 -5.65 -2.45
C ARG A 58 4.27 -6.81 -1.84
N ALA A 59 3.13 -7.15 -2.43
CA ALA A 59 2.26 -8.24 -1.98
C ALA A 59 2.74 -9.59 -2.54
N ILE A 60 2.92 -10.57 -1.67
CA ILE A 60 3.25 -11.95 -2.06
C ILE A 60 1.99 -12.80 -2.22
N ALA A 61 1.11 -12.79 -1.22
CA ALA A 61 -0.06 -13.67 -1.16
C ALA A 61 -1.38 -12.92 -1.40
N GLY A 62 -1.49 -11.67 -0.95
CA GLY A 62 -2.73 -10.90 -1.09
C GLY A 62 -2.54 -9.40 -1.21
N LEU A 63 -3.25 -8.79 -2.16
CA LEU A 63 -3.28 -7.36 -2.38
C LEU A 63 -4.71 -6.84 -2.22
N THR A 64 -4.90 -5.85 -1.34
CA THR A 64 -6.12 -5.05 -1.28
C THR A 64 -5.81 -3.63 -1.75
N VAL A 65 -6.62 -3.10 -2.67
CA VAL A 65 -6.46 -1.72 -3.17
C VAL A 65 -7.64 -0.89 -2.68
N ILE A 66 -7.35 0.21 -2.00
CA ILE A 66 -8.34 1.18 -1.54
C ILE A 66 -8.07 2.50 -2.24
N GLY A 67 -8.96 2.94 -3.11
CA GLY A 67 -8.82 4.21 -3.81
C GLY A 67 -9.85 4.42 -4.90
N PRO A 68 -9.66 5.45 -5.75
CA PRO A 68 -10.56 5.74 -6.87
C PRO A 68 -10.68 4.57 -7.85
N ARG A 69 -11.87 4.42 -8.46
CA ARG A 69 -12.16 3.38 -9.47
C ARG A 69 -11.13 3.32 -10.60
N ALA A 70 -10.62 4.48 -11.03
CA ALA A 70 -9.60 4.58 -12.08
C ALA A 70 -8.31 3.79 -11.76
N LEU A 71 -7.96 3.59 -10.48
CA LEU A 71 -6.82 2.73 -10.12
C LEU A 71 -7.10 1.26 -10.37
N ALA A 72 -8.33 0.80 -10.10
CA ALA A 72 -8.71 -0.58 -10.38
C ALA A 72 -8.67 -0.86 -11.89
N GLU A 73 -9.14 0.08 -12.72
CA GLU A 73 -9.06 0.00 -14.17
C GLU A 73 -7.59 -0.08 -14.65
N ARG A 74 -6.71 0.76 -14.12
CA ARG A 74 -5.26 0.72 -14.42
C ARG A 74 -4.59 -0.59 -14.00
N LEU A 75 -5.09 -1.22 -12.95
CA LEU A 75 -4.60 -2.51 -12.46
C LEU A 75 -5.27 -3.71 -13.14
N GLY A 76 -6.21 -3.50 -14.06
CA GLY A 76 -6.97 -4.56 -14.71
C GLY A 76 -7.88 -5.34 -13.75
N LEU A 77 -8.28 -4.74 -12.62
CA LEU A 77 -9.19 -5.34 -11.66
C LEU A 77 -10.64 -5.17 -12.17
N ASP A 78 -11.32 -6.30 -12.43
CA ASP A 78 -12.73 -6.31 -12.85
C ASP A 78 -13.62 -5.98 -11.64
N LEU A 79 -14.02 -4.71 -11.54
CA LEU A 79 -15.02 -4.25 -10.58
C LEU A 79 -16.40 -4.40 -11.21
N ARG A 80 -16.94 -5.62 -11.14
CA ARG A 80 -18.35 -5.90 -11.47
C ARG A 80 -19.29 -5.28 -10.45
#